data_AF-A0A705W1T7-F1
#
_entry.id   AF-A0A705W1T7-F1
#
_cell.length_a   1.000
_cell.length_b   1.000
_cell.length_c   1.000
_cell.angle_alpha   90.00
_cell.angle_beta   90.00
_cell.angle_gamma   90.00
#
_symmetry.space_group_name_H-M   'P 1'
#
loop_
_entity.id
_entity.type
_entity.pdbx_description
1 polymer ?
#
loop_
_entity_poly.entity_id
_entity_poly.type
_entity_poly.pdbx_seq_one_letter_code
_entity_poly.pdbx_strand_id
1 'polypeptide(L)'
;MKLYNLKDHNEQVSFAQAVTQGLGKQQGLFFPHDLPEFSLTEIDEMLNQDFVSRSAKILSAFIGDEIPQQILEERVRAAFAFPAPVAQVESDVGCLELFHGPTLAFKDFGGRFMAQMLTHISGDKPVTILTATSGDTGAAVAHAFYGLENVRVVILYPRGKISPLQEKLFCTLGGNIETVAIDGDFDACQALVKQAFDDEELKTALGLNSANSINISRLLAQICYYFEAVAQLPQGARNQLVISVPSGNFGDLTAGL
;
A
#
# COMPACT_ATOMS: atom_id res chain seq x y z
N MET A 1 8.12 -6.52 14.30
CA MET A 1 6.73 -6.99 14.07
C MET A 1 6.72 -8.49 13.92
N LYS A 2 5.60 -9.14 14.26
CA LYS A 2 5.35 -10.53 13.89
C LYS A 2 4.05 -10.62 13.12
N LEU A 3 4.08 -11.34 12.01
CA LEU A 3 2.94 -11.59 11.13
C LEU A 3 2.71 -13.11 11.05
N TYR A 4 1.48 -13.54 10.84
CA TYR A 4 1.15 -14.93 10.59
C TYR A 4 0.29 -15.07 9.32
N ASN A 5 0.39 -16.20 8.65
CA ASN A 5 -0.44 -16.51 7.49
C ASN A 5 -1.85 -16.93 7.95
N LEU A 6 -2.89 -16.28 7.43
CA LEU A 6 -4.30 -16.60 7.71
C LEU A 6 -4.71 -18.04 7.34
N LYS A 7 -3.96 -18.72 6.46
CA LYS A 7 -4.18 -20.12 6.07
C LYS A 7 -3.32 -21.12 6.82
N ASP A 8 -2.27 -20.66 7.51
CA ASP A 8 -1.38 -21.48 8.34
C ASP A 8 -0.75 -20.61 9.44
N HIS A 9 -1.33 -20.62 10.64
CA HIS A 9 -0.87 -19.79 11.76
C HIS A 9 0.55 -20.14 12.26
N ASN A 10 1.11 -21.29 11.84
CA ASN A 10 2.49 -21.65 12.15
C ASN A 10 3.50 -20.99 11.20
N GLU A 11 3.05 -20.59 10.00
CA GLU A 11 3.87 -19.76 9.11
C GLU A 11 3.86 -18.33 9.65
N GLN A 12 4.99 -17.95 10.25
CA GLN A 12 5.18 -16.64 10.86
C GLN A 12 6.40 -15.97 10.26
N VAL A 13 6.27 -14.67 10.02
CA VAL A 13 7.31 -13.86 9.37
C VAL A 13 7.44 -12.51 10.07
N SER A 14 8.61 -11.89 9.96
CA SER A 14 8.83 -10.50 10.36
C SER A 14 8.20 -9.52 9.35
N PHE A 15 8.15 -8.23 9.68
CA PHE A 15 7.73 -7.20 8.71
C PHE A 15 8.62 -7.21 7.47
N ALA A 16 9.95 -7.24 7.67
CA ALA A 16 10.91 -7.26 6.56
C ALA A 16 10.70 -8.46 5.61
N GLN A 17 10.45 -9.64 6.19
CA GLN A 17 10.14 -10.85 5.42
C GLN A 17 8.80 -10.71 4.67
N ALA A 18 7.74 -10.21 5.32
CA ALA A 18 6.45 -10.04 4.66
C ALA A 18 6.46 -9.00 3.52
N VAL A 19 7.22 -7.91 3.67
CA VAL A 19 7.37 -6.90 2.60
C VAL A 19 8.08 -7.48 1.38
N THR A 20 9.08 -8.33 1.59
CA THR A 20 9.88 -8.93 0.51
C THR A 20 9.23 -10.17 -0.11
N GLN A 21 8.48 -10.94 0.68
CA GLN A 21 7.79 -12.17 0.24
C GLN A 21 6.41 -11.88 -0.38
N GLY A 22 5.69 -10.88 0.14
CA GLY A 22 4.34 -10.52 -0.31
C GLY A 22 3.25 -11.50 0.15
N LEU A 23 3.29 -12.76 -0.30
CA LEU A 23 2.30 -13.81 0.00
C LEU A 23 2.87 -14.92 0.87
N GLY A 24 2.08 -15.38 1.85
CA GLY A 24 2.33 -16.63 2.55
C GLY A 24 2.05 -17.86 1.68
N LYS A 25 2.41 -19.04 2.16
CA LYS A 25 2.12 -20.32 1.50
C LYS A 25 0.63 -20.46 1.19
N GLN A 26 0.32 -21.23 0.14
CA GLN A 26 -1.05 -21.50 -0.31
C GLN A 26 -1.83 -20.21 -0.67
N GLN A 27 -1.12 -19.17 -1.15
CA GLN A 27 -1.68 -17.85 -1.43
C GLN A 27 -2.38 -17.24 -0.20
N GLY A 28 -1.81 -17.46 0.98
CA GLY A 28 -2.32 -16.95 2.24
C GLY A 28 -1.86 -15.52 2.51
N LEU A 29 -2.73 -14.69 3.07
CA LEU A 29 -2.38 -13.30 3.42
C LEU A 29 -1.72 -13.28 4.80
N PHE A 30 -0.74 -12.39 4.97
CA PHE A 30 -0.14 -12.13 6.27
C PHE A 30 -0.98 -11.13 7.07
N PHE A 31 -1.21 -11.44 8.36
CA PHE A 31 -1.95 -10.61 9.30
C PHE A 31 -1.11 -10.31 10.54
N PRO A 32 -1.19 -9.09 11.13
CA PRO A 32 -0.49 -8.75 12.37
C PRO A 32 -0.80 -9.74 13.49
N HIS A 33 0.23 -10.32 14.09
CA HIS A 33 0.07 -11.18 15.26
C HIS A 33 -0.48 -10.38 16.45
N ASP A 34 0.05 -9.17 16.61
CA ASP A 34 -0.33 -8.23 17.67
C ASP A 34 -1.02 -7.03 17.02
N LEU A 35 -2.14 -6.60 17.62
CA LEU A 35 -2.85 -5.39 17.24
C LEU A 35 -2.50 -4.32 18.28
N PRO A 36 -1.63 -3.35 17.95
CA PRO A 36 -1.22 -2.33 18.91
C PRO A 36 -2.42 -1.44 19.27
N GLU A 37 -2.56 -1.15 20.55
CA GLU A 37 -3.56 -0.22 21.07
C GLU A 37 -2.87 1.04 21.58
N PHE A 38 -3.40 2.20 21.20
CA PHE A 38 -3.01 3.48 21.76
C PHE A 38 -4.03 3.90 22.82
N SER A 39 -3.54 4.48 23.92
CA SER A 39 -4.42 5.14 24.89
C SER A 39 -5.09 6.37 24.28
N LEU A 40 -6.21 6.80 24.85
CA LEU A 40 -6.92 8.01 24.40
C LEU A 40 -6.01 9.25 24.39
N THR A 41 -5.15 9.39 25.40
CA THR A 41 -4.17 10.48 25.49
C THR A 41 -3.17 10.43 24.32
N GLU A 42 -2.64 9.24 24.00
CA GLU A 42 -1.72 9.10 22.87
C GLU A 42 -2.39 9.39 21.53
N ILE A 43 -3.66 9.01 21.37
CA ILE A 43 -4.45 9.34 20.17
C ILE A 43 -4.60 10.86 20.05
N ASP A 44 -5.04 11.55 21.11
CA ASP A 44 -5.19 13.01 21.09
C ASP A 44 -3.87 13.73 20.80
N GLU A 45 -2.76 13.28 21.40
CA GLU A 45 -1.42 13.81 21.11
C GLU A 45 -1.03 13.58 19.64
N MET A 46 -1.26 12.38 19.11
CA MET A 46 -0.99 12.05 17.72
C MET A 46 -1.78 12.92 16.75
N LEU A 47 -3.07 13.15 17.00
CA LEU A 47 -3.92 13.99 16.15
C LEU A 47 -3.43 15.44 16.05
N ASN A 48 -2.63 15.92 17.02
CA ASN A 48 -2.02 17.26 17.00
C ASN A 48 -0.67 17.34 16.25
N GLN A 49 -0.07 16.21 15.88
CA GLN A 49 1.18 16.17 15.10
C GLN A 49 0.92 16.46 13.61
N ASP A 50 1.96 16.77 12.83
CA ASP A 50 1.83 16.78 11.37
C ASP A 50 1.64 15.37 10.80
N PHE A 51 1.11 15.28 9.58
CA PHE A 51 0.73 14.01 8.95
C PHE A 51 1.90 13.02 8.86
N VAL A 52 3.11 13.47 8.57
CA VAL A 52 4.29 12.59 8.41
C VAL A 52 4.70 12.03 9.77
N SER A 53 4.87 12.89 10.77
CA SER A 53 5.26 12.47 12.13
C SER A 53 4.23 11.52 12.74
N ARG A 54 2.93 11.84 12.56
CA ARG A 54 1.83 10.98 13.02
C ARG A 54 1.85 9.62 12.36
N SER A 55 2.00 9.59 11.04
CA SER A 55 2.08 8.35 10.25
C SER A 55 3.26 7.49 10.66
N ALA A 56 4.42 8.09 10.91
CA ALA A 56 5.60 7.36 11.40
C ALA A 56 5.33 6.70 12.76
N LYS A 57 4.65 7.38 13.69
CA LYS A 57 4.28 6.81 15.00
C LYS A 57 3.28 5.65 14.87
N ILE A 58 2.24 5.80 14.02
CA ILE A 58 1.26 4.75 13.74
C ILE A 58 1.96 3.51 13.18
N LEU A 59 2.78 3.68 12.14
CA LEU A 59 3.49 2.58 11.48
C LEU A 59 4.51 1.93 12.43
N SER A 60 5.19 2.72 13.26
CA SER A 60 6.15 2.22 14.25
C SER A 60 5.50 1.30 15.28
N ALA A 61 4.23 1.51 15.63
CA ALA A 61 3.53 0.65 16.59
C ALA A 61 3.30 -0.78 16.06
N PHE A 62 3.21 -0.95 14.74
CA PHE A 62 3.18 -2.27 14.11
C PHE A 62 4.58 -2.81 13.85
N ILE A 63 5.44 -2.01 13.22
CA ILE A 63 6.77 -2.43 12.76
C ILE A 63 7.67 -2.78 13.96
N GLY A 64 7.54 -2.07 15.08
CA GLY A 64 8.37 -2.24 16.27
C GLY A 64 9.84 -1.98 15.97
N ASP A 65 10.73 -2.72 16.61
CA ASP A 65 12.18 -2.49 16.56
C ASP A 65 12.86 -2.89 15.24
N GLU A 66 12.11 -3.38 14.24
CA GLU A 66 12.68 -3.76 12.93
C GLU A 66 13.21 -2.54 12.15
N ILE A 67 12.57 -1.37 12.30
CA ILE A 67 12.99 -0.12 11.66
C ILE A 67 12.93 0.99 12.70
N PRO A 68 14.05 1.68 13.00
CA PRO A 68 14.04 2.79 13.95
C PRO A 68 13.07 3.89 13.51
N GLN A 69 12.32 4.46 14.46
CA GLN A 69 11.29 5.47 14.19
C GLN A 69 11.81 6.66 13.35
N GLN A 70 13.03 7.13 13.61
CA GLN A 70 13.64 8.22 12.84
C GLN A 70 13.80 7.86 11.36
N ILE A 71 14.28 6.64 11.07
CA ILE A 71 14.40 6.15 9.69
C ILE A 71 13.02 6.01 9.07
N LEU A 72 12.05 5.47 9.83
CA LEU A 72 10.68 5.31 9.36
C LEU A 72 10.05 6.67 8.98
N GLU A 73 10.28 7.71 9.77
CA GLU A 73 9.80 9.06 9.48
C GLU A 73 10.41 9.62 8.18
N GLU A 74 11.71 9.43 7.93
CA GLU A 74 12.35 9.82 6.67
C GLU A 74 11.70 9.12 5.47
N ARG A 75 11.42 7.82 5.60
CA ARG A 75 10.76 7.03 4.54
C ARG A 75 9.32 7.46 4.31
N VAL A 76 8.56 7.70 5.38
CA VAL A 76 7.19 8.23 5.29
C VAL A 76 7.20 9.60 4.64
N ARG A 77 8.13 10.49 4.99
CA ARG A 77 8.27 11.82 4.40
C ARG A 77 8.50 11.77 2.88
N ALA A 78 9.33 10.82 2.42
CA ALA A 78 9.56 10.61 0.99
C ALA A 78 8.32 10.01 0.28
N ALA A 79 7.58 9.12 0.95
CA ALA A 79 6.40 8.48 0.40
C ALA A 79 5.20 9.46 0.34
N PHE A 80 4.85 10.09 1.45
CA PHE A 80 3.67 10.93 1.63
C PHE A 80 3.99 12.40 1.31
N ALA A 81 4.54 12.62 0.12
CA ALA A 81 4.94 13.95 -0.38
C ALA A 81 3.75 14.81 -0.87
N PHE A 82 2.55 14.52 -0.40
CA PHE A 82 1.28 15.14 -0.79
C PHE A 82 0.25 15.01 0.34
N PRO A 83 -0.73 15.93 0.43
CA PRO A 83 -1.71 15.95 1.51
C PRO A 83 -2.85 14.95 1.29
N ALA A 84 -3.67 14.77 2.34
CA ALA A 84 -4.95 14.07 2.31
C ALA A 84 -6.04 14.96 2.96
N PRO A 85 -6.45 16.07 2.32
CA PRO A 85 -7.34 17.03 2.95
C PRO A 85 -8.78 16.50 3.03
N VAL A 86 -9.52 16.96 4.04
CA VAL A 86 -10.97 16.77 4.16
C VAL A 86 -11.66 18.02 3.60
N ALA A 87 -12.28 17.88 2.44
CA ALA A 87 -13.10 18.93 1.84
C ALA A 87 -14.54 18.85 2.36
N GLN A 88 -15.11 19.98 2.79
CA GLN A 88 -16.51 20.02 3.18
C GLN A 88 -17.42 19.91 1.94
N VAL A 89 -18.38 18.98 1.98
CA VAL A 89 -19.37 18.78 0.91
C VAL A 89 -20.73 19.32 1.35
N GLU A 90 -21.15 18.96 2.57
CA GLU A 90 -22.39 19.44 3.21
C GLU A 90 -22.10 19.87 4.66
N SER A 91 -23.12 20.30 5.40
CA SER A 91 -22.97 20.70 6.81
C SER A 91 -22.38 19.61 7.70
N ASP A 92 -22.71 18.35 7.41
CA ASP A 92 -22.40 17.15 8.17
C ASP A 92 -21.70 16.08 7.31
N VAL A 93 -21.28 16.44 6.09
CA VAL A 93 -20.58 15.54 5.15
C VAL A 93 -19.27 16.17 4.68
N GLY A 94 -18.18 15.44 4.84
CA GLY A 94 -16.87 15.76 4.29
C GLY A 94 -16.36 14.66 3.36
N CYS A 95 -15.52 15.03 2.40
CA CYS A 95 -14.82 14.12 1.50
C CYS A 95 -13.33 14.12 1.83
N LEU A 96 -12.78 12.96 2.20
CA LEU A 96 -11.33 12.78 2.33
C LEU A 96 -10.71 12.61 0.93
N GLU A 97 -10.03 13.64 0.45
CA GLU A 97 -9.49 13.71 -0.90
C GLU A 97 -8.13 13.01 -1.00
N LEU A 98 -8.15 11.71 -1.26
CA LEU A 98 -6.96 10.86 -1.35
C LEU A 98 -6.30 10.84 -2.75
N PHE A 99 -6.54 11.85 -3.58
CA PHE A 99 -6.09 11.93 -4.98
C PHE A 99 -5.11 13.07 -5.26
N HIS A 100 -4.41 13.57 -4.24
CA HIS A 100 -3.38 14.60 -4.38
C HIS A 100 -1.98 14.04 -4.67
N GLY A 101 -1.85 12.71 -4.71
CA GLY A 101 -0.62 12.04 -5.10
C GLY A 101 -0.34 12.10 -6.60
N PRO A 102 0.85 11.63 -7.02
CA PRO A 102 1.32 11.73 -8.40
C PRO A 102 0.42 11.01 -9.43
N THR A 103 -0.42 10.07 -8.99
CA THR A 103 -1.29 9.29 -9.87
C THR A 103 -2.77 9.53 -9.65
N LEU A 104 -3.11 10.54 -8.85
CA LEU A 104 -4.49 10.96 -8.58
C LEU A 104 -5.35 9.87 -7.94
N ALA A 105 -4.74 8.99 -7.12
CA ALA A 105 -5.43 7.91 -6.46
C ALA A 105 -4.82 7.58 -5.09
N PHE A 106 -5.64 7.12 -4.15
CA PHE A 106 -5.21 6.75 -2.79
C PHE A 106 -4.14 5.65 -2.75
N LYS A 107 -4.01 4.90 -3.86
CA LYS A 107 -2.99 3.86 -4.01
C LYS A 107 -1.57 4.43 -3.98
N ASP A 108 -1.42 5.74 -4.19
CA ASP A 108 -0.14 6.45 -4.07
C ASP A 108 0.47 6.32 -2.67
N PHE A 109 -0.32 6.38 -1.60
CA PHE A 109 0.18 6.25 -0.22
C PHE A 109 0.87 4.90 -0.02
N GLY A 110 0.10 3.82 -0.20
CA GLY A 110 0.64 2.47 -0.02
C GLY A 110 1.74 2.13 -1.03
N GLY A 111 1.57 2.47 -2.31
CA GLY A 111 2.53 2.12 -3.36
C GLY A 111 3.89 2.76 -3.10
N ARG A 112 3.91 4.05 -2.77
CA ARG A 112 5.15 4.78 -2.50
C ARG A 112 5.78 4.38 -1.17
N PHE A 113 4.98 4.13 -0.13
CA PHE A 113 5.50 3.63 1.14
C PHE A 113 6.13 2.24 0.96
N MET A 114 5.47 1.33 0.23
CA MET A 114 6.04 0.03 -0.11
C MET A 114 7.38 0.17 -0.84
N ALA A 115 7.50 1.07 -1.82
CA ALA A 115 8.77 1.31 -2.51
C ALA A 115 9.88 1.78 -1.55
N GLN A 116 9.56 2.66 -0.60
CA GLN A 116 10.51 3.09 0.44
C GLN A 116 10.92 1.95 1.37
N MET A 117 9.98 1.10 1.79
CA MET A 117 10.28 -0.05 2.65
C MET A 117 11.09 -1.11 1.90
N LEU A 118 10.70 -1.45 0.66
CA LEU A 118 11.37 -2.48 -0.12
C LEU A 118 12.82 -2.08 -0.43
N THR A 119 13.06 -0.83 -0.83
CA THR A 119 14.44 -0.34 -1.07
C THR A 119 15.25 -0.31 0.23
N HIS A 120 14.65 0.06 1.36
CA HIS A 120 15.34 0.01 2.65
C HIS A 120 15.69 -1.41 3.10
N ILE A 121 14.78 -2.37 2.93
CA ILE A 121 14.92 -3.75 3.42
C ILE A 121 15.78 -4.60 2.47
N SER A 122 15.53 -4.51 1.17
CA SER A 122 16.23 -5.31 0.15
C SER A 122 17.54 -4.69 -0.31
N GLY A 123 17.78 -3.40 -0.04
CA GLY A 123 18.92 -2.67 -0.60
C GLY A 123 18.92 -2.75 -2.12
N ASP A 124 20.08 -3.10 -2.69
CA ASP A 124 20.30 -3.19 -4.14
C ASP A 124 19.97 -4.56 -4.74
N LYS A 125 19.34 -5.47 -3.97
CA LYS A 125 18.97 -6.79 -4.51
C LYS A 125 17.97 -6.63 -5.67
N PRO A 126 18.19 -7.30 -6.81
CA PRO A 126 17.22 -7.29 -7.91
C PRO A 126 15.87 -7.83 -7.48
N VAL A 127 14.80 -7.12 -7.85
CA VAL A 127 13.42 -7.52 -7.56
C VAL A 127 12.53 -7.26 -8.78
N THR A 128 11.64 -8.21 -9.07
CA THR A 128 10.62 -8.06 -10.10
C THR A 128 9.26 -7.90 -9.45
N ILE A 129 8.68 -6.71 -9.56
CA ILE A 129 7.32 -6.40 -9.10
C ILE A 129 6.32 -6.82 -10.18
N LEU A 130 5.55 -7.87 -9.92
CA LEU A 130 4.45 -8.31 -10.78
C LEU A 130 3.10 -7.94 -10.15
N THR A 131 2.34 -7.10 -10.86
CA THR A 131 1.08 -6.53 -10.37
C THR A 131 -0.03 -6.61 -11.41
N ALA A 132 -1.21 -7.05 -10.99
CA ALA A 132 -2.43 -6.96 -11.78
C ALA A 132 -3.19 -5.67 -11.42
N THR A 133 -3.79 -5.02 -12.41
CA THR A 133 -4.58 -3.81 -12.19
C THR A 133 -5.85 -3.72 -13.03
N SER A 134 -6.85 -3.04 -12.49
CA SER A 134 -8.04 -2.56 -13.18
C SER A 134 -7.97 -1.05 -13.51
N GLY A 135 -6.80 -0.42 -13.38
CA GLY A 135 -6.58 1.01 -13.63
C GLY A 135 -5.52 1.61 -12.70
N ASP A 136 -5.95 2.23 -11.60
CA ASP A 136 -5.05 3.10 -10.81
C ASP A 136 -3.92 2.36 -10.08
N THR A 137 -4.09 1.07 -9.73
CA THR A 137 -3.00 0.33 -9.05
C THR A 137 -1.77 0.25 -9.93
N GLY A 138 -1.96 0.08 -11.25
CA GLY A 138 -0.86 0.06 -12.21
C GLY A 138 -0.11 1.38 -12.21
N ALA A 139 -0.83 2.51 -12.23
CA ALA A 139 -0.22 3.83 -12.16
C ALA A 139 0.56 4.04 -10.86
N ALA A 140 -0.07 3.84 -9.71
CA ALA A 140 0.58 4.07 -8.42
C ALA A 140 1.85 3.22 -8.25
N VAL A 141 1.80 1.94 -8.65
CA VAL A 141 2.97 1.05 -8.59
C VAL A 141 4.03 1.46 -9.61
N ALA A 142 3.64 1.73 -10.87
CA ALA A 142 4.59 2.14 -11.89
C ALA A 142 5.37 3.39 -11.46
N HIS A 143 4.68 4.43 -10.99
CA HIS A 143 5.31 5.68 -10.55
C HIS A 143 6.08 5.53 -9.23
N ALA A 144 5.64 4.66 -8.31
CA ALA A 144 6.35 4.43 -7.05
C ALA A 144 7.71 3.76 -7.25
N PHE A 145 7.84 2.88 -8.25
CA PHE A 145 9.06 2.11 -8.52
C PHE A 145 9.82 2.59 -9.77
N TYR A 146 9.33 3.62 -10.47
CA TYR A 146 9.98 4.16 -11.66
C TYR A 146 11.40 4.65 -11.36
N GLY A 147 12.36 4.23 -12.18
CA GLY A 147 13.74 4.69 -12.11
C GLY A 147 14.59 4.04 -11.00
N LEU A 148 14.06 3.08 -10.23
CA LEU A 148 14.84 2.31 -9.27
C LEU A 148 15.66 1.24 -10.02
N GLU A 149 16.99 1.34 -9.96
CA GLU A 149 17.91 0.55 -10.79
C GLU A 149 17.79 -0.97 -10.58
N ASN A 150 17.52 -1.39 -9.34
CA ASN A 150 17.37 -2.81 -8.97
C ASN A 150 15.92 -3.32 -9.06
N VAL A 151 14.98 -2.52 -9.58
CA VAL A 151 13.57 -2.90 -9.65
C VAL A 151 13.10 -2.95 -11.09
N ARG A 152 12.54 -4.09 -11.48
CA ARG A 152 11.74 -4.24 -12.70
C ARG A 152 10.26 -4.31 -12.33
N VAL A 153 9.40 -3.61 -13.04
CA VAL A 153 7.95 -3.64 -12.80
C VAL A 153 7.24 -4.20 -14.03
N VAL A 154 6.39 -5.20 -13.83
CA VAL A 154 5.54 -5.80 -14.86
C VAL A 154 4.08 -5.66 -14.43
N ILE A 155 3.29 -4.94 -15.23
CA ILE A 155 1.90 -4.64 -14.93
C ILE A 155 0.98 -5.34 -15.93
N LEU A 156 0.14 -6.24 -15.43
CA LEU A 156 -0.89 -6.92 -16.21
C LEU A 156 -2.23 -6.17 -16.06
N TYR A 157 -2.87 -5.83 -17.18
CA TYR A 157 -4.17 -5.17 -17.17
C TYR A 157 -5.08 -5.68 -18.30
N PRO A 158 -6.40 -5.69 -18.09
CA PRO A 158 -7.34 -6.18 -19.09
C PRO A 158 -7.46 -5.19 -20.26
N ARG A 159 -7.13 -5.67 -21.47
CA ARG A 159 -7.10 -4.88 -22.71
C ARG A 159 -8.48 -4.25 -22.98
N GLY A 160 -8.51 -2.91 -23.11
CA GLY A 160 -9.73 -2.17 -23.42
C GLY A 160 -10.78 -2.15 -22.30
N LYS A 161 -10.41 -2.52 -21.06
CA LYS A 161 -11.31 -2.52 -19.89
C LYS A 161 -10.94 -1.46 -18.84
N ILE A 162 -9.92 -0.65 -19.09
CA ILE A 162 -9.52 0.50 -18.27
C ILE A 162 -9.73 1.79 -19.06
N SER A 163 -9.84 2.93 -18.38
CA SER A 163 -10.02 4.21 -19.09
C SER A 163 -8.76 4.57 -19.90
N PRO A 164 -8.90 5.31 -21.02
CA PRO A 164 -7.75 5.76 -21.81
C PRO A 164 -6.74 6.57 -20.99
N LEU A 165 -7.21 7.37 -20.03
CA LEU A 165 -6.33 8.18 -19.18
C LEU A 165 -5.54 7.31 -18.19
N GLN A 166 -6.17 6.31 -17.58
CA GLN A 166 -5.47 5.35 -16.72
C GLN A 166 -4.41 4.58 -17.51
N GLU A 167 -4.74 4.07 -18.71
CA GLU A 167 -3.77 3.38 -19.56
C GLU A 167 -2.58 4.28 -19.89
N LYS A 168 -2.82 5.53 -20.31
CA LYS A 168 -1.75 6.49 -20.59
C LYS A 168 -0.90 6.82 -19.37
N LEU A 169 -1.45 6.81 -18.17
CA LEU A 169 -0.74 7.19 -16.95
C LEU A 169 0.42 6.23 -16.59
N PHE A 170 0.36 4.97 -17.02
CA PHE A 170 1.39 3.96 -16.70
C PHE A 170 1.93 3.17 -17.90
N CYS A 171 1.19 3.04 -19.01
CA CYS A 171 1.65 2.32 -20.20
C CYS A 171 2.59 3.14 -21.11
N THR A 172 2.88 4.40 -20.80
CA THR A 172 3.76 5.26 -21.62
C THR A 172 5.03 5.70 -20.91
N LEU A 173 5.39 5.08 -19.77
CA LEU A 173 6.58 5.44 -19.01
C LEU A 173 7.86 4.86 -19.61
N GLY A 174 7.85 3.58 -19.99
CA GLY A 174 9.05 2.86 -20.44
C GLY A 174 10.09 2.69 -19.34
N GLY A 175 11.36 2.54 -19.72
CA GLY A 175 12.46 2.34 -18.76
C GLY A 175 12.34 0.99 -18.05
N ASN A 176 12.26 1.01 -16.72
CA ASN A 176 12.11 -0.20 -15.90
C ASN A 176 10.64 -0.68 -15.76
N ILE A 177 9.71 -0.03 -16.45
CA ILE A 177 8.27 -0.35 -16.42
C ILE A 177 7.86 -1.08 -17.70
N GLU A 178 7.37 -2.29 -17.53
CA GLU A 178 6.76 -3.10 -18.57
C GLU A 178 5.26 -3.24 -18.32
N THR A 179 4.46 -3.10 -19.38
CA THR A 179 3.01 -3.21 -19.30
C THR A 179 2.51 -4.23 -20.32
N VAL A 180 1.56 -5.05 -19.91
CA VAL A 180 1.02 -6.16 -20.71
C VAL A 180 -0.49 -6.08 -20.72
N ALA A 181 -1.05 -5.82 -21.90
CA ALA A 181 -2.48 -5.83 -22.14
C ALA A 181 -2.95 -7.29 -22.32
N ILE A 182 -3.63 -7.82 -21.32
CA ILE A 182 -4.17 -9.18 -21.30
C ILE A 182 -5.52 -9.21 -22.02
N ASP A 183 -5.71 -10.19 -22.90
CA ASP A 183 -7.01 -10.43 -23.55
C ASP A 183 -7.94 -11.19 -22.60
N GLY A 184 -8.51 -10.47 -21.65
CA GLY A 184 -9.34 -11.02 -20.57
C GLY A 184 -9.91 -9.92 -19.68
N ASP A 185 -10.44 -10.32 -18.53
CA ASP A 185 -10.87 -9.41 -17.47
C ASP A 185 -9.80 -9.26 -16.38
N PHE A 186 -10.12 -8.48 -15.34
CA PHE A 186 -9.21 -8.25 -14.22
C PHE A 186 -8.92 -9.55 -13.44
N ASP A 187 -9.89 -10.45 -13.32
CA ASP A 187 -9.72 -11.70 -12.59
C ASP A 187 -8.72 -12.62 -13.29
N ALA A 188 -8.74 -12.66 -14.63
CA ALA A 188 -7.73 -13.34 -15.42
C ALA A 188 -6.33 -12.77 -15.19
N CYS A 189 -6.16 -11.44 -15.19
CA CYS A 189 -4.88 -10.79 -14.84
C CYS A 189 -4.41 -11.21 -13.45
N GLN A 190 -5.31 -11.18 -12.46
CA GLN A 190 -4.99 -11.53 -11.08
C GLN A 190 -4.64 -13.02 -10.92
N ALA A 191 -5.31 -13.90 -11.66
CA ALA A 191 -5.00 -15.32 -11.70
C ALA A 191 -3.60 -15.60 -12.25
N LEU A 192 -3.19 -14.90 -13.33
CA LEU A 192 -1.84 -15.02 -13.89
C LEU A 192 -0.76 -14.57 -12.90
N VAL A 193 -0.99 -13.47 -12.18
CA VAL A 193 -0.07 -13.03 -11.11
C VAL A 193 0.05 -14.12 -10.05
N LYS A 194 -1.07 -14.63 -9.52
CA LYS A 194 -1.07 -15.70 -8.51
C LYS A 194 -0.37 -16.97 -9.00
N GLN A 195 -0.61 -17.37 -10.23
CA GLN A 195 0.04 -18.53 -10.85
C GLN A 195 1.56 -18.35 -10.89
N ALA A 196 2.06 -17.16 -11.20
CA ALA A 196 3.49 -16.86 -11.16
C ALA A 196 4.09 -16.98 -9.76
N PHE A 197 3.31 -16.77 -8.69
CA PHE A 197 3.75 -16.97 -7.29
C PHE A 197 3.75 -18.44 -6.85
N ASP A 198 3.05 -19.32 -7.56
CA ASP A 198 3.10 -20.76 -7.31
C ASP A 198 4.27 -21.43 -8.06
N ASP A 199 4.93 -20.70 -8.97
CA ASP A 199 6.12 -21.13 -9.70
C ASP A 199 7.42 -20.75 -8.95
N GLU A 200 7.99 -21.71 -8.22
CA GLU A 200 9.21 -21.50 -7.44
C GLU A 200 10.44 -21.17 -8.31
N GLU A 201 10.51 -21.71 -9.53
CA GLU A 201 11.62 -21.44 -10.45
C GLU A 201 11.56 -19.98 -10.90
N LEU A 202 10.38 -19.50 -11.30
CA LEU A 202 10.16 -18.12 -11.69
C LEU A 202 10.38 -17.14 -10.54
N LYS A 203 9.86 -17.47 -9.34
CA LYS A 203 10.04 -16.64 -8.13
C LYS A 203 11.52 -16.44 -7.82
N THR A 204 12.28 -17.53 -7.82
CA THR A 204 13.71 -17.50 -7.47
C THR A 204 14.52 -16.81 -8.56
N ALA A 205 14.23 -17.09 -9.83
CA ALA A 205 14.98 -16.53 -10.96
C ALA A 205 14.82 -15.01 -11.09
N LEU A 206 13.63 -14.47 -10.79
CA LEU A 206 13.32 -13.06 -10.98
C LEU A 206 13.30 -12.22 -9.69
N GLY A 207 13.42 -12.85 -8.53
CA GLY A 207 13.15 -12.19 -7.24
C GLY A 207 11.72 -11.64 -7.23
N LEU A 208 10.74 -12.50 -7.52
CA LEU A 208 9.36 -12.07 -7.76
C LEU A 208 8.69 -11.58 -6.47
N ASN A 209 8.09 -10.39 -6.54
CA ASN A 209 7.29 -9.79 -5.47
C ASN A 209 6.07 -9.08 -6.07
N SER A 210 5.04 -8.78 -5.28
CA SER A 210 3.80 -8.15 -5.74
C SER A 210 3.52 -6.88 -4.96
N ALA A 211 3.12 -5.82 -5.67
CA ALA A 211 2.73 -4.54 -5.08
C ALA A 211 1.20 -4.34 -4.99
N ASN A 212 0.42 -5.42 -5.05
CA ASN A 212 -1.02 -5.39 -4.78
C ASN A 212 -1.30 -5.20 -3.27
N SER A 213 -2.56 -4.97 -2.88
CA SER A 213 -2.99 -4.82 -1.46
C SER A 213 -2.77 -6.05 -0.58
N ILE A 214 -2.20 -7.10 -1.16
CA ILE A 214 -1.74 -8.32 -0.51
C ILE A 214 -0.49 -8.06 0.35
N ASN A 215 0.36 -7.11 -0.06
CA ASN A 215 1.58 -6.79 0.67
C ASN A 215 1.25 -6.01 1.95
N ILE A 216 1.80 -6.44 3.10
CA ILE A 216 1.49 -5.83 4.40
C ILE A 216 1.80 -4.32 4.45
N SER A 217 2.85 -3.86 3.75
CA SER A 217 3.20 -2.43 3.71
C SER A 217 2.11 -1.56 3.08
N ARG A 218 1.38 -2.10 2.09
CA ARG A 218 0.24 -1.42 1.46
C ARG A 218 -0.89 -1.20 2.46
N LEU A 219 -1.23 -2.24 3.23
CA LEU A 219 -2.31 -2.18 4.21
C LEU A 219 -1.97 -1.18 5.33
N LEU A 220 -0.78 -1.29 5.93
CA LEU A 220 -0.39 -0.43 7.05
C LEU A 220 -0.31 1.05 6.66
N ALA A 221 0.21 1.38 5.48
CA ALA A 221 0.28 2.75 5.00
C ALA A 221 -1.10 3.41 4.87
N GLN A 222 -2.14 2.61 4.55
CA GLN A 222 -3.49 3.11 4.36
C GLN A 222 -4.17 3.50 5.70
N ILE A 223 -3.74 2.93 6.83
CA ILE A 223 -4.23 3.31 8.17
C ILE A 223 -3.98 4.81 8.44
N CYS A 224 -2.88 5.33 7.91
CA CYS A 224 -2.38 6.66 8.23
C CYS A 224 -3.35 7.78 7.84
N TYR A 225 -4.01 7.68 6.68
CA TYR A 225 -4.91 8.75 6.24
C TYR A 225 -6.26 8.76 6.96
N TYR A 226 -6.64 7.68 7.66
CA TYR A 226 -7.79 7.70 8.57
C TYR A 226 -7.52 8.63 9.75
N PHE A 227 -6.33 8.52 10.36
CA PHE A 227 -5.91 9.45 11.41
C PHE A 227 -5.76 10.89 10.89
N GLU A 228 -5.29 11.07 9.65
CA GLU A 228 -5.25 12.40 9.01
C GLU A 228 -6.64 13.00 8.81
N ALA A 229 -7.63 12.20 8.44
CA ALA A 229 -9.00 12.66 8.34
C ALA A 229 -9.52 13.14 9.70
N VAL A 230 -9.36 12.32 10.75
CA VAL A 230 -9.85 12.66 12.10
C VAL A 230 -9.14 13.88 12.68
N ALA A 231 -7.86 14.08 12.38
CA ALA A 231 -7.09 15.25 12.83
C ALA A 231 -7.67 16.58 12.29
N GLN A 232 -8.29 16.54 11.11
CA GLN A 232 -8.92 17.70 10.48
C GLN A 232 -10.34 17.97 10.99
N LEU A 233 -10.94 17.04 11.75
CA LEU A 233 -12.28 17.19 12.29
C LEU A 233 -12.25 17.89 13.68
N PRO A 234 -13.25 18.75 13.96
CA PRO A 234 -13.40 19.34 15.28
C PRO A 234 -13.73 18.25 16.31
N GLN A 235 -13.27 18.44 17.56
CA GLN A 235 -13.40 17.45 18.63
C GLN A 235 -14.84 16.92 18.81
N GLY A 236 -15.84 17.80 18.69
CA GLY A 236 -17.25 17.43 18.81
C GLY A 236 -17.77 16.47 17.74
N ALA A 237 -17.17 16.48 16.53
CA ALA A 237 -17.56 15.60 15.43
C ALA A 237 -16.91 14.20 15.53
N ARG A 238 -15.78 14.07 16.23
CA ARG A 238 -14.99 12.82 16.28
C ARG A 238 -15.77 11.64 16.87
N ASN A 239 -16.60 11.88 17.88
CA ASN A 239 -17.33 10.83 18.60
C ASN A 239 -18.58 10.29 17.87
N GLN A 240 -19.00 10.94 16.78
CA GLN A 240 -20.14 10.50 15.96
C GLN A 240 -19.74 10.28 14.50
N LEU A 241 -18.44 10.08 14.26
CA LEU A 241 -17.90 9.94 12.92
C LEU A 241 -18.42 8.67 12.24
N VAL A 242 -18.92 8.84 11.02
CA VAL A 242 -19.27 7.75 10.10
C VAL A 242 -18.38 7.87 8.88
N ILE A 243 -17.68 6.78 8.53
CA ILE A 243 -16.82 6.73 7.35
C ILE A 243 -17.45 5.79 6.33
N SER A 244 -17.76 6.30 5.13
CA SER A 244 -18.19 5.50 3.99
C SER A 244 -17.01 5.26 3.06
N VAL A 245 -16.69 3.99 2.78
CA VAL A 245 -15.52 3.61 1.97
C VAL A 245 -15.98 2.90 0.67
N PRO A 246 -15.76 3.49 -0.52
CA PRO A 246 -16.11 2.85 -1.78
C PRO A 246 -15.20 1.64 -2.03
N SER A 247 -15.73 0.45 -1.73
CA SER A 247 -14.92 -0.77 -1.60
C SER A 247 -14.99 -1.66 -2.83
N GLY A 248 -13.80 -2.06 -3.32
CA GLY A 248 -13.61 -3.15 -4.29
C GLY A 248 -12.98 -4.37 -3.61
N ASN A 249 -11.65 -4.45 -3.60
CA ASN A 249 -10.88 -5.52 -2.93
C ASN A 249 -10.74 -5.36 -1.40
N PHE A 250 -11.57 -4.50 -0.79
CA PHE A 250 -11.66 -4.27 0.67
C PHE A 250 -10.41 -3.77 1.42
N GLY A 251 -9.22 -3.72 0.82
CA GLY A 251 -8.00 -3.30 1.54
C GLY A 251 -8.05 -1.88 2.12
N ASP A 252 -8.83 -0.97 1.54
CA ASP A 252 -9.07 0.38 2.09
C ASP A 252 -9.89 0.31 3.37
N LEU A 253 -11.07 -0.31 3.31
CA LEU A 253 -11.91 -0.54 4.49
C LEU A 253 -11.17 -1.29 5.59
N THR A 254 -10.41 -2.35 5.25
CA THR A 254 -9.60 -3.10 6.22
C THR A 254 -8.59 -2.22 6.96
N ALA A 255 -8.05 -1.19 6.33
CA ALA A 255 -7.12 -0.27 6.98
C ALA A 255 -7.81 0.75 7.92
N GLY A 256 -9.12 0.95 7.74
CA GLY A 256 -9.92 1.81 8.61
C GLY A 256 -10.51 1.11 9.84
N LEU A 257 -10.44 -0.22 9.90
CA LEU A 257 -10.89 -1.05 11.02
C LEU A 257 -9.76 -1.18 12.06
#